data_AF-A0A7W0P1M6-F1
#
_entry.id   AF-A0A7W0P1M6-F1
#
_cell.length_a   1.000
_cell.length_b   1.000
_cell.length_c   1.000
_cell.angle_alpha   90.00
_cell.angle_beta   90.00
_cell.angle_gamma   90.00
#
_symmetry.space_group_name_H-M   'P 1'
#
loop_
_entity.id
_entity.type
_entity.pdbx_description
1 polymer ?
#
loop_
_entity_poly.entity_id
_entity_poly.type
_entity_poly.pdbx_seq_one_letter_code
_entity_poly.pdbx_strand_id
1 'polypeptide(L)'
;MPKTVQIRDLDDEVYAALVRRASQEEISVPELLRREAGRLARRPSLGDWLARTRRRPTSIDSFEVIEALDEARGAWPDVGR
;
A
#
# COMPACT_ATOMS: atom_id res chain seq x y z
N MET A 1 8.94 -24.41 -11.29
CA MET A 1 9.41 -24.13 -12.66
C MET A 1 9.88 -22.69 -12.72
N PRO A 2 11.10 -22.40 -13.20
CA PRO A 2 11.55 -21.03 -13.43
C PRO A 2 10.66 -20.36 -14.48
N LYS A 3 10.38 -19.06 -14.29
CA LYS A 3 9.63 -18.22 -15.23
C LYS A 3 10.49 -17.02 -15.58
N THR A 4 10.49 -16.64 -16.85
CA THR A 4 11.22 -15.47 -17.35
C THR A 4 10.21 -14.46 -17.88
N VAL A 5 10.41 -13.19 -17.51
CA VAL A 5 9.61 -12.06 -18.00
C VAL A 5 10.54 -11.16 -18.81
N GLN A 6 10.12 -10.79 -20.02
CA GLN A 6 10.80 -9.82 -20.85
C GLN A 6 9.97 -8.55 -20.90
N ILE A 7 10.60 -7.41 -20.62
CA ILE A 7 9.99 -6.08 -20.76
C ILE A 7 10.54 -5.50 -22.06
N ARG A 8 9.66 -5.19 -23.00
CA ARG A 8 10.00 -4.60 -24.31
C ARG A 8 9.81 -3.09 -24.26
N ASP A 9 10.49 -2.40 -25.17
CA ASP A 9 10.34 -0.96 -25.40
C ASP A 9 10.52 -0.14 -24.10
N LEU A 10 11.52 -0.51 -23.29
CA LEU A 10 11.86 0.20 -22.07
C LEU A 10 12.67 1.44 -22.41
N ASP A 11 12.16 2.61 -22.02
CA ASP A 11 12.87 3.87 -22.21
C ASP A 11 14.27 3.84 -21.56
N ASP A 12 15.27 4.34 -22.28
CA ASP A 12 16.66 4.34 -21.82
C ASP A 12 16.83 5.09 -20.49
N GLU A 13 16.07 6.18 -20.29
CA GLU A 13 16.08 6.94 -19.05
C GLU A 13 15.57 6.11 -17.85
N VAL A 14 14.55 5.29 -18.08
CA VAL A 14 13.99 4.39 -17.07
C VAL A 14 14.99 3.30 -16.75
N TYR A 15 15.62 2.70 -17.76
CA TYR A 15 16.68 1.70 -17.54
C TYR A 15 17.85 2.29 -16.76
N ALA A 16 18.31 3.50 -17.11
CA ALA A 16 19.36 4.20 -16.39
C ALA A 16 19.00 4.47 -14.92
N ALA A 17 17.74 4.84 -14.64
CA ALA A 17 17.25 5.00 -13.27
C ALA A 17 17.26 3.68 -12.48
N LEU A 18 16.86 2.57 -13.12
CA LEU A 18 16.92 1.24 -12.52
C LEU A 18 18.37 0.81 -12.21
N VAL A 19 19.31 1.07 -13.12
CA VAL A 19 20.74 0.82 -12.90
C VAL A 19 21.23 1.57 -11.67
N ARG A 20 20.98 2.89 -11.59
CA ARG A 20 21.39 3.70 -10.43
C ARG A 20 20.84 3.14 -9.12
N ARG A 21 19.57 2.73 -9.11
CA ARG A 21 18.92 2.17 -7.92
C ARG A 21 19.48 0.80 -7.55
N ALA A 22 19.74 -0.06 -8.53
CA ALA A 22 20.34 -1.37 -8.30
C ALA A 22 21.77 -1.24 -7.74
N SER A 23 22.55 -0.28 -8.24
CA SER A 23 23.89 0.02 -7.72
C SER A 23 23.88 0.51 -6.27
N GLN A 24 22.90 1.32 -5.87
CA GLN A 24 22.75 1.77 -4.47
C GLN A 24 22.49 0.61 -3.50
N GLU A 25 21.86 -0.45 -3.98
CA GLU A 25 21.56 -1.67 -3.21
C GLU A 25 22.61 -2.78 -3.43
N GLU A 26 23.68 -2.51 -4.20
CA GLU A 26 24.74 -3.46 -4.58
C GLU A 26 24.20 -4.75 -5.22
N ILE A 27 23.13 -4.65 -6.00
CA ILE A 27 22.51 -5.78 -6.70
C ILE A 27 22.41 -5.51 -8.20
N SER A 28 22.10 -6.56 -8.97
CA SER A 28 21.85 -6.43 -10.41
C SER A 28 20.43 -5.91 -10.69
N VAL A 29 20.23 -5.27 -11.85
CA VAL A 29 18.92 -4.79 -12.29
C VAL A 29 17.86 -5.91 -12.35
N PRO A 30 18.16 -7.13 -12.89
CA PRO A 30 17.20 -8.22 -12.86
C PRO A 30 16.82 -8.66 -11.44
N GLU A 31 17.75 -8.64 -10.48
CA GLU A 31 17.46 -8.99 -9.09
C GLU A 31 16.59 -7.92 -8.42
N LEU A 32 16.85 -6.63 -8.67
CA LEU A 32 16.00 -5.52 -8.24
C LEU A 32 14.57 -5.71 -8.78
N LEU A 33 14.41 -5.92 -10.08
CA LEU A 33 13.11 -6.10 -10.73
C LEU A 33 12.37 -7.33 -10.20
N ARG A 34 13.08 -8.43 -9.91
CA ARG A 34 12.49 -9.63 -9.30
C ARG A 34 11.93 -9.33 -7.90
N ARG A 35 12.67 -8.58 -7.08
CA ARG A 35 12.22 -8.15 -5.74
C ARG A 35 11.00 -7.26 -5.83
N GLU A 36 11.01 -6.28 -6.74
CA GLU A 36 9.89 -5.37 -6.95
C GLU A 36 8.66 -6.08 -7.49
N ALA A 37 8.81 -7.02 -8.43
CA ALA A 37 7.70 -7.85 -8.89
C ALA A 37 7.06 -8.64 -7.74
N GLY A 38 7.89 -9.16 -6.83
CA GLY A 38 7.39 -9.79 -5.59
C GLY A 38 6.68 -8.81 -4.67
N ARG A 39 7.19 -7.58 -4.50
CA ARG A 39 6.52 -6.52 -3.71
C ARG A 39 5.18 -6.15 -4.33
N LEU A 40 5.12 -6.00 -5.64
CA LEU A 40 3.91 -5.68 -6.39
C LEU A 40 2.87 -6.79 -6.22
N ALA A 41 3.25 -8.05 -6.39
CA ALA A 41 2.35 -9.19 -6.24
C ALA A 41 1.84 -9.39 -4.80
N ARG A 42 2.61 -8.97 -3.79
CA ARG A 42 2.19 -9.04 -2.38
C ARG A 42 1.20 -7.95 -1.98
N ARG A 43 1.16 -6.81 -2.68
CA ARG A 43 0.24 -5.71 -2.35
C ARG A 43 -1.14 -6.06 -2.92
N PRO A 44 -2.17 -6.28 -2.08
CA PRO A 44 -3.52 -6.40 -2.60
C PRO A 44 -3.88 -5.12 -3.34
N SER A 45 -4.60 -5.24 -4.45
CA SER A 45 -5.15 -4.04 -5.09
C SER A 45 -6.10 -3.33 -4.12
N LEU A 46 -6.33 -2.04 -4.30
CA LEU A 46 -7.32 -1.31 -3.49
C LEU A 46 -8.70 -1.97 -3.58
N GLY A 47 -9.07 -2.48 -4.76
CA GLY A 47 -10.30 -3.26 -4.96
C GLY A 47 -10.33 -4.55 -4.15
N ASP A 48 -9.23 -5.32 -4.15
CA ASP A 48 -9.15 -6.56 -3.34
C ASP A 48 -9.12 -6.28 -1.85
N TRP A 49 -8.53 -5.16 -1.45
CA TRP A 49 -8.56 -4.70 -0.06
C TRP A 49 -9.97 -4.29 0.35
N LEU A 50 -10.65 -3.46 -0.45
CA LEU A 50 -12.03 -3.07 -0.23
C LEU A 50 -12.96 -4.29 -0.21
N ALA A 51 -12.79 -5.25 -1.12
CA ALA A 51 -13.59 -6.48 -1.14
C ALA A 51 -13.40 -7.35 0.12
N ARG A 52 -12.17 -7.39 0.67
CA ARG A 52 -11.89 -8.07 1.96
C ARG A 52 -12.52 -7.33 3.13
N THR A 53 -12.41 -6.00 3.17
CA THR A 53 -12.91 -5.17 4.27
C THR A 53 -14.44 -5.03 4.26
N ARG A 54 -15.06 -5.04 3.07
CA ARG A 54 -16.52 -4.95 2.88
C ARG A 54 -17.28 -6.16 3.44
N ARG A 55 -16.59 -7.26 3.77
CA ARG A 55 -17.18 -8.48 4.34
C ARG A 55 -17.41 -8.45 5.86
N ARG A 56 -17.16 -7.33 6.55
CA ARG A 56 -17.68 -7.14 7.91
C ARG A 56 -18.94 -6.27 7.82
N PRO A 57 -20.14 -6.86 7.71
CA PRO A 57 -21.35 -6.12 8.02
C PRO A 57 -21.28 -5.79 9.52
N THR A 58 -20.79 -4.60 9.82
CA THR A 58 -20.89 -4.02 11.15
C THR A 58 -22.28 -3.43 11.25
N SER A 59 -23.04 -3.83 12.26
CA SER A 59 -24.37 -3.26 12.56
C SER A 59 -24.28 -1.88 13.21
N ILE A 60 -23.07 -1.45 13.58
CA ILE A 60 -22.79 -0.17 14.23
C ILE A 60 -22.80 0.92 13.17
N ASP A 61 -23.71 1.88 13.34
CA ASP A 61 -23.81 3.04 12.47
C ASP A 61 -22.69 4.05 12.77
N SER A 62 -22.37 4.90 11.79
CA SER A 62 -21.38 5.98 11.97
C SER A 62 -21.77 6.93 13.10
N PHE A 63 -23.08 7.11 13.34
CA PHE A 63 -23.59 7.91 14.45
C PHE A 63 -23.19 7.32 15.81
N GLU A 64 -23.40 6.01 16.02
CA GLU A 64 -23.03 5.31 17.25
C GLU A 64 -21.51 5.37 17.52
N VAL A 65 -20.69 5.34 16.45
CA VAL A 65 -19.24 5.49 16.57
C VAL A 65 -18.85 6.89 17.04
N ILE A 66 -19.49 7.94 16.50
CA ILE A 66 -19.22 9.33 16.87
C ILE A 66 -19.66 9.58 18.32
N GLU A 67 -20.84 9.10 18.71
CA GLU A 67 -21.35 9.22 20.08
C GLU A 67 -20.41 8.56 21.10
N ALA A 68 -19.97 7.33 20.84
CA ALA A 68 -19.00 6.64 21.70
C ALA A 68 -17.63 7.34 21.77
N LEU A 69 -17.19 7.95 20.66
CA LEU A 69 -15.96 8.75 20.63
C LEU A 69 -16.09 10.04 21.45
N ASP A 70 -17.23 10.70 21.37
CA ASP A 70 -17.50 11.93 22.11
C ASP A 70 -17.64 11.64 23.62
N GLU A 71 -18.29 10.54 23.99
CA GLU A 71 -18.33 10.05 25.38
C GLU A 71 -16.92 9.76 25.91
N ALA A 72 -16.09 9.04 25.13
CA ALA A 72 -14.72 8.69 25.52
C ALA A 72 -13.78 9.90 25.59
N ARG A 73 -13.99 10.93 24.75
CA ARG A 73 -13.24 12.19 24.78
C ARG A 73 -13.61 13.06 25.98
N GLY A 74 -14.81 12.88 26.54
CA GLY A 74 -15.33 13.72 27.60
C GLY A 74 -15.57 15.16 27.15
N ALA A 75 -15.90 16.04 28.11
CA ALA A 75 -16.08 17.46 27.82
C ALA A 75 -14.78 18.06 27.27
N TRP A 76 -14.88 18.74 26.13
CA TRP A 76 -13.75 19.45 25.55
C TRP A 76 -13.22 20.48 26.57
N PRO A 77 -11.91 20.55 26.83
CA PRO A 77 -11.38 21.34 27.96
C PRO A 77 -11.64 22.86 27.89
N ASP A 78 -12.15 23.39 26.76
CA ASP A 78 -12.38 24.83 26.56
C ASP A 78 -13.86 25.26 26.46
N VAL A 79 -14.83 24.42 26.81
CA VAL A 79 -16.23 24.89 27.01
C VAL A 79 -16.39 25.59 28.36
N GLY A 80 -15.80 26.78 28.50
CA GLY A 80 -15.92 27.56 29.74
C GLY A 80 -15.06 28.81 29.87
N ARG A 81 -14.56 29.42 28.78
CA ARG A 81 -13.89 30.73 28.84
C ARG A 81 -14.58 31.76 27.98
#